data_AF-A0A7V6R7I1-F1
#
_entry.id   AF-A0A7V6R7I1-F1
#
_cell.length_a   1.000
_cell.length_b   1.000
_cell.length_c   1.000
_cell.angle_alpha   90.00
_cell.angle_beta   90.00
_cell.angle_gamma   90.00
#
_symmetry.space_group_name_H-M   'P 1'
#
loop_
_entity.id
_entity.type
_entity.pdbx_description
1 polymer ?
#
loop_
_entity_poly.entity_id
_entity_poly.type
_entity_poly.pdbx_seq_one_letter_code
_entity_poly.pdbx_strand_id
1 'polypeptide(L)'
;MLYILPIVLGFAMGIAMKGKLGNVLNFRLEKAWILLLAFVIQAGAQIMSFNGLTGINDYTVIIQGCVIILLLIGFWYNRKYAGIIIMSFGFFLNAIVMMLNGGKMPVSYDILQKNNLREALDLLLAGRDSKHALIDENTKLWFLSDVIYMPGIFRYAGGLVSIGDLVIAAGIFVLVAEVVSNRIGLVGISQESTTKESTTGKE
;
A
#
# COMPACT_ATOMS: atom_id res chain seq x y z
N MET A 1 -2.27 -4.39 11.57
CA MET A 1 -1.71 -5.74 11.80
C MET A 1 -1.15 -6.36 10.52
N LEU A 2 -1.87 -6.28 9.39
CA LEU A 2 -1.43 -6.82 8.07
C LEU A 2 0.03 -6.47 7.73
N TYR A 3 0.42 -5.22 7.91
CA TYR A 3 1.75 -4.73 7.56
C TYR A 3 2.84 -4.99 8.61
N ILE A 4 2.49 -5.38 9.84
CA ILE A 4 3.49 -5.64 10.89
C ILE A 4 4.23 -6.95 10.61
N LEU A 5 3.50 -7.99 10.20
CA LEU A 5 4.07 -9.29 9.88
C LEU A 5 5.15 -9.22 8.77
N PRO A 6 4.90 -8.63 7.59
CA PRO A 6 5.92 -8.52 6.54
C PRO A 6 7.11 -7.66 6.98
N ILE A 7 6.92 -6.66 7.85
CA ILE A 7 8.03 -5.90 8.43
C ILE A 7 8.92 -6.82 9.28
N VAL A 8 8.32 -7.56 10.22
CA VAL A 8 9.07 -8.49 11.10
C VAL A 8 9.81 -9.55 10.29
N LEU A 9 9.13 -10.15 9.30
CA LEU A 9 9.75 -11.14 8.41
C LEU A 9 10.86 -10.52 7.56
N GLY A 10 10.68 -9.29 7.08
CA GLY A 10 11.68 -8.58 6.29
C GLY A 10 12.94 -8.28 7.12
N PHE A 11 12.77 -7.90 8.39
CA PHE A 11 13.88 -7.75 9.33
C PHE A 11 14.62 -9.08 9.54
N ALA A 12 13.89 -10.16 9.81
CA ALA A 12 14.49 -11.49 9.98
C ALA A 12 15.28 -11.92 8.73
N MET A 13 14.71 -11.73 7.54
CA MET A 13 15.36 -12.03 6.27
C MET A 13 16.61 -11.16 6.06
N GLY A 14 16.51 -9.85 6.26
CA GLY A 14 17.64 -8.93 6.12
C GLY A 14 18.81 -9.27 7.04
N ILE A 15 18.53 -9.70 8.29
CA ILE A 15 19.55 -10.19 9.23
C ILE A 15 20.13 -11.53 8.77
N ALA A 16 19.29 -12.47 8.31
CA ALA A 16 19.74 -13.76 7.77
C ALA A 16 20.68 -13.57 6.56
N MET A 17 20.50 -12.49 5.80
CA MET A 17 21.37 -12.08 4.69
C MET A 17 22.66 -11.35 5.14
N LYS A 18 23.02 -11.45 6.42
CA LYS A 18 24.17 -10.80 7.08
C LYS A 18 24.09 -9.26 7.06
N GLY A 19 22.88 -8.72 7.02
CA GLY A 19 22.60 -7.30 7.16
C GLY A 19 22.82 -6.77 8.58
N LYS A 20 22.77 -5.44 8.73
CA LYS A 20 22.86 -4.76 10.03
C LYS A 20 21.63 -3.89 10.25
N LEU A 21 21.10 -3.91 11.47
CA LEU A 21 19.98 -3.04 11.87
C LEU A 21 20.31 -1.55 11.70
N GLY A 22 21.58 -1.17 11.89
CA GLY A 22 22.06 0.21 11.67
C GLY A 22 21.90 0.70 10.23
N ASN A 23 21.75 -0.20 9.23
CA ASN A 23 21.52 0.19 7.84
C ASN A 23 20.18 0.90 7.66
N VAL A 24 19.18 0.63 8.52
CA VAL A 24 17.88 1.32 8.50
C VAL A 24 18.04 2.82 8.80
N LEU A 25 19.02 3.22 9.59
CA LEU A 25 19.28 4.64 9.88
C LEU A 25 19.86 5.39 8.68
N ASN A 26 20.48 4.67 7.74
CA ASN A 26 21.02 5.23 6.50
C ASN A 26 19.97 5.28 5.38
N PHE A 27 18.82 4.63 5.57
CA PHE A 27 17.72 4.68 4.61
C PHE A 27 17.15 6.09 4.52
N ARG A 28 17.14 6.65 3.32
CA ARG A 28 16.56 7.96 3.03
C ARG A 28 15.62 7.86 1.85
N LEU A 29 14.35 8.19 2.09
CA LEU A 29 13.36 8.36 1.04
C LEU A 29 13.57 9.70 0.34
N GLU A 30 13.77 9.64 -0.97
CA GLU A 30 13.81 10.83 -1.80
C GLU A 30 12.43 11.48 -1.84
N LYS A 31 12.40 12.78 -1.60
CA LYS A 31 11.17 13.59 -1.57
C LYS A 31 10.08 13.04 -0.64
N ALA A 32 10.47 12.56 0.55
CA ALA A 32 9.54 12.09 1.58
C ALA A 32 8.40 13.07 1.91
N TRP A 33 8.63 14.39 1.71
CA TRP A 33 7.60 15.42 1.88
C TRP A 33 6.38 15.23 0.98
N ILE A 34 6.52 14.61 -0.21
CA ILE A 34 5.40 14.31 -1.12
C ILE A 34 4.49 13.24 -0.50
N LEU A 35 5.08 12.19 0.08
CA LEU A 35 4.33 11.14 0.79
C LEU A 35 3.64 11.71 2.04
N LEU A 36 4.34 12.59 2.76
CA LEU A 36 3.76 13.30 3.91
C LEU A 36 2.59 14.19 3.49
N LEU A 37 2.71 14.92 2.37
CA LEU A 37 1.63 15.75 1.83
C LEU A 37 0.41 14.90 1.46
N ALA A 38 0.61 13.77 0.79
CA ALA A 38 -0.48 12.84 0.46
C ALA A 38 -1.19 12.34 1.73
N PHE A 39 -0.42 11.99 2.77
CA PHE A 39 -0.96 11.59 4.07
C PHE A 39 -1.77 12.71 4.73
N VAL A 40 -1.28 13.95 4.74
CA VAL A 40 -1.97 15.11 5.32
C VAL A 40 -3.29 15.37 4.61
N ILE A 41 -3.32 15.34 3.27
CA ILE A 41 -4.55 15.51 2.49
C ILE A 41 -5.56 14.41 2.85
N GLN A 42 -5.12 13.15 2.89
CA GLN A 42 -5.98 12.01 3.21
C GLN A 42 -6.52 12.05 4.65
N ALA A 43 -5.67 12.44 5.62
CA ALA A 43 -6.06 12.57 7.02
C ALA A 43 -7.05 13.72 7.21
N GLY A 44 -6.80 14.86 6.57
CA GLY A 44 -7.72 16.01 6.58
C GLY A 44 -9.08 15.65 6.01
N ALA A 45 -9.13 15.00 4.85
CA ALA A 45 -10.38 14.54 4.25
C ALA A 45 -11.16 13.58 5.17
N GLN A 46 -10.46 12.67 5.87
CA GLN A 46 -11.08 11.76 6.83
C GLN A 46 -11.67 12.49 8.04
N ILE A 47 -10.91 13.42 8.66
CA ILE A 47 -11.37 14.18 9.83
C ILE A 47 -12.62 14.98 9.49
N MET A 48 -12.63 15.63 8.33
CA MET A 48 -13.75 16.44 7.88
C MET A 48 -14.98 15.59 7.56
N SER A 49 -14.80 14.40 6.98
CA SER A 49 -15.86 13.40 6.80
C SER A 49 -16.47 12.95 8.13
N PHE A 50 -15.64 12.62 9.13
CA PHE A 50 -16.12 12.26 10.48
C PHE A 50 -16.93 13.36 11.16
N ASN A 51 -16.57 14.63 10.92
CA ASN A 51 -17.29 15.79 11.45
C ASN A 51 -18.62 16.08 10.72
N GLY A 52 -19.03 15.25 9.75
CA GLY A 52 -20.32 15.36 9.08
C GLY A 52 -20.41 16.44 8.01
N LEU A 53 -19.27 16.93 7.49
CA LEU A 53 -19.24 17.84 6.36
C LEU A 53 -19.58 17.08 5.06
N THR A 54 -20.87 16.98 4.77
CA THR A 54 -21.42 16.18 3.66
C THR A 54 -20.89 16.59 2.28
N GLY A 55 -20.49 17.85 2.09
CA GLY A 55 -19.94 18.35 0.82
C GLY A 55 -18.59 17.75 0.41
N ILE A 56 -17.87 17.07 1.30
CA ILE A 56 -16.62 16.38 0.93
C ILE A 56 -16.85 15.13 0.09
N ASN A 57 -18.02 14.50 0.22
CA ASN A 57 -18.35 13.32 -0.57
C ASN A 57 -18.35 13.64 -2.07
N ASP A 58 -18.75 14.86 -2.46
CA ASP A 58 -18.75 15.32 -3.86
C ASP A 58 -17.35 15.48 -4.44
N TYR A 59 -16.36 15.77 -3.59
CA TYR A 59 -14.96 15.92 -3.98
C TYR A 59 -14.12 14.65 -3.76
N THR A 60 -14.73 13.53 -3.35
CA THR A 60 -13.99 12.31 -3.00
C THR A 60 -13.12 11.82 -4.15
N VAL A 61 -13.64 11.76 -5.38
CA VAL A 61 -12.87 11.34 -6.57
C VAL A 61 -11.65 12.24 -6.79
N ILE A 62 -11.82 13.56 -6.64
CA ILE A 62 -10.75 14.54 -6.86
C ILE A 62 -9.67 14.41 -5.78
N ILE A 63 -10.09 14.35 -4.51
CA ILE A 63 -9.18 14.18 -3.37
C ILE A 63 -8.38 12.88 -3.51
N GLN A 64 -9.06 11.76 -3.79
CA GLN A 64 -8.41 10.48 -3.96
C GLN A 64 -7.49 10.45 -5.18
N GLY A 65 -7.91 11.03 -6.31
CA GLY A 65 -7.06 11.18 -7.49
C GLY A 65 -5.78 11.97 -7.18
N CYS A 66 -5.88 13.08 -6.44
CA CYS A 66 -4.73 13.85 -6.01
C CYS A 66 -3.79 13.03 -5.10
N VAL A 67 -4.33 12.32 -4.11
CA VAL A 67 -3.55 11.47 -3.19
C VAL A 67 -2.86 10.34 -3.97
N ILE A 68 -3.55 9.68 -4.88
CA ILE A 68 -3.02 8.62 -5.73
C ILE A 68 -1.85 9.14 -6.57
N ILE A 69 -2.01 10.29 -7.23
CA ILE A 69 -0.95 10.89 -8.05
C ILE A 69 0.28 11.23 -7.19
N LEU A 70 0.10 11.84 -6.02
CA LEU A 70 1.20 12.17 -5.11
C LEU A 70 1.95 10.92 -4.65
N LEU A 71 1.24 9.85 -4.29
CA LEU A 71 1.85 8.59 -3.89
C LEU A 71 2.62 7.92 -5.03
N LEU A 72 2.05 7.89 -6.25
CA LEU A 72 2.73 7.37 -7.44
C LEU A 72 4.00 8.16 -7.77
N ILE A 73 3.96 9.49 -7.66
CA ILE A 73 5.14 10.35 -7.82
C ILE A 73 6.19 10.01 -6.75
N GLY A 74 5.78 9.86 -5.49
CA GLY A 74 6.66 9.47 -4.39
C GLY A 74 7.34 8.12 -4.64
N PHE A 75 6.58 7.11 -5.09
CA PHE A 75 7.14 5.81 -5.47
C PHE A 75 8.10 5.91 -6.65
N TRP A 76 7.78 6.73 -7.66
CA TRP A 76 8.64 6.93 -8.83
C TRP A 76 10.04 7.48 -8.49
N TYR A 77 10.12 8.42 -7.56
CA TYR A 77 11.41 8.94 -7.06
C TYR A 77 12.22 7.89 -6.29
N ASN A 78 11.55 6.87 -5.75
CA ASN A 78 12.20 5.84 -4.94
C ASN A 78 12.24 4.47 -5.63
N ARG A 79 12.05 4.42 -6.96
CA ARG A 79 12.03 3.20 -7.79
C ARG A 79 13.34 2.40 -7.78
N LYS A 80 14.42 2.95 -7.22
CA LYS A 80 15.68 2.23 -7.05
C LYS A 80 15.53 0.98 -6.17
N TYR A 81 14.57 0.98 -5.24
CA TYR A 81 14.29 -0.15 -4.37
C TYR A 81 13.26 -1.08 -5.02
N ALA A 82 13.54 -2.38 -5.12
CA ALA A 82 12.61 -3.33 -5.71
C ALA A 82 11.34 -3.46 -4.85
N GLY A 83 11.47 -3.35 -3.53
CA GLY A 83 10.32 -3.34 -2.64
C GLY A 83 9.34 -2.19 -2.93
N ILE A 84 9.85 -1.01 -3.31
CA ILE A 84 9.01 0.14 -3.69
C ILE A 84 8.33 -0.09 -5.04
N ILE A 85 8.99 -0.73 -6.00
CA ILE A 85 8.36 -1.10 -7.27
C ILE A 85 7.18 -2.05 -7.01
N ILE A 86 7.38 -3.10 -6.21
CA ILE A 86 6.32 -4.06 -5.87
C ILE A 86 5.17 -3.36 -5.15
N MET A 87 5.46 -2.53 -4.14
CA MET A 87 4.43 -1.74 -3.45
C MET A 87 3.65 -0.84 -4.41
N SER A 88 4.35 -0.18 -5.36
CA SER A 88 3.71 0.71 -6.31
C SER A 88 2.72 -0.03 -7.23
N PHE A 89 3.02 -1.28 -7.59
CA PHE A 89 2.13 -2.11 -8.38
C PHE A 89 0.86 -2.50 -7.59
N GLY A 90 1.03 -2.96 -6.35
CA GLY A 90 -0.12 -3.27 -5.47
C GLY A 90 -1.00 -2.04 -5.21
N PHE A 91 -0.36 -0.89 -4.97
CA PHE A 91 -1.05 0.39 -4.82
C PHE A 91 -1.79 0.80 -6.10
N PHE A 92 -1.18 0.63 -7.27
CA PHE A 92 -1.80 0.96 -8.55
C PHE A 92 -3.05 0.12 -8.81
N LEU A 93 -3.04 -1.17 -8.46
CA LEU A 93 -4.23 -2.02 -8.54
C LEU A 93 -5.37 -1.47 -7.67
N ASN A 94 -5.08 -1.14 -6.41
CA ASN A 94 -6.07 -0.55 -5.51
C ASN A 94 -6.57 0.82 -6.03
N ALA A 95 -5.68 1.64 -6.56
CA ALA A 95 -6.01 2.95 -7.11
C ALA A 95 -6.97 2.85 -8.31
N ILE A 96 -6.77 1.88 -9.21
CA ILE A 96 -7.70 1.64 -10.32
C ILE A 96 -9.08 1.27 -9.78
N VAL A 97 -9.15 0.34 -8.84
CA VAL A 97 -10.43 -0.08 -8.23
C VAL A 97 -11.12 1.12 -7.60
N MET A 98 -10.42 1.92 -6.79
CA MET A 98 -11.00 3.11 -6.17
C MET A 98 -11.52 4.10 -7.21
N MET A 99 -10.71 4.44 -8.22
CA MET A 99 -11.09 5.44 -9.23
C MET A 99 -12.28 5.00 -10.09
N LEU A 100 -12.39 3.71 -10.41
CA LEU A 100 -13.53 3.18 -11.18
C LEU A 100 -14.83 3.13 -10.37
N ASN A 101 -14.76 3.19 -9.03
CA ASN A 101 -15.90 3.10 -8.12
C ASN A 101 -16.12 4.41 -7.33
N GLY A 102 -15.89 5.57 -7.99
CA GLY A 102 -16.21 6.87 -7.40
C GLY A 102 -15.24 7.35 -6.31
N GLY A 103 -14.00 6.86 -6.34
CA GLY A 103 -12.98 7.17 -5.34
C GLY A 103 -13.14 6.38 -4.04
N LYS A 104 -14.02 5.39 -4.00
CA LYS A 104 -14.27 4.56 -2.81
C LYS A 104 -13.83 3.12 -3.06
N MET A 105 -13.38 2.47 -2.00
CA MET A 105 -13.00 1.07 -2.02
C MET A 105 -14.25 0.21 -1.81
N PRO A 106 -14.61 -0.68 -2.76
CA PRO A 106 -15.79 -1.54 -2.60
C PRO A 106 -15.55 -2.64 -1.56
N VAL A 107 -16.53 -2.84 -0.69
CA VAL A 107 -16.50 -3.78 0.43
C VAL A 107 -17.73 -4.69 0.40
N SER A 108 -17.55 -5.98 0.66
CA SER A 108 -18.66 -6.94 0.65
C SER A 108 -19.53 -6.84 1.92
N TYR A 109 -20.82 -6.56 1.74
CA TYR A 109 -21.82 -6.56 2.82
C TYR A 109 -21.86 -7.91 3.55
N ASP A 110 -21.88 -9.02 2.81
CA ASP A 110 -21.96 -10.37 3.37
C ASP A 110 -20.78 -10.67 4.28
N ILE A 111 -19.58 -10.18 3.95
CA ILE A 111 -18.39 -10.40 4.77
C ILE A 111 -18.42 -9.52 6.02
N LEU A 112 -18.87 -8.26 5.92
CA LEU A 112 -19.07 -7.39 7.08
C LEU A 112 -20.10 -7.98 8.07
N GLN A 113 -21.22 -8.47 7.53
CA GLN A 113 -22.30 -9.07 8.32
C GLN A 113 -21.88 -10.40 8.96
N LYS A 114 -21.28 -11.33 8.19
CA LYS A 114 -20.84 -12.65 8.70
C LYS A 114 -19.79 -12.55 9.80
N ASN A 115 -19.01 -11.46 9.84
CA ASN A 115 -17.93 -11.28 10.80
C ASN A 115 -18.27 -10.37 11.99
N ASN A 116 -19.55 -10.01 12.16
CA ASN A 116 -20.05 -9.16 13.25
C ASN A 116 -19.37 -7.77 13.30
N LEU A 117 -18.99 -7.21 12.14
CA LEU A 117 -18.40 -5.87 12.04
C LEU A 117 -19.50 -4.78 12.01
N ARG A 118 -20.38 -4.78 13.01
CA ARG A 118 -21.56 -3.90 13.07
C ARG A 118 -21.21 -2.41 13.09
N GLU A 119 -20.18 -2.01 13.83
CA GLU A 119 -19.78 -0.60 13.89
C GLU A 119 -19.30 -0.06 12.54
N ALA A 120 -18.53 -0.86 11.79
CA ALA A 120 -18.09 -0.50 10.44
C ALA A 120 -19.29 -0.44 9.47
N LEU A 121 -20.22 -1.39 9.60
CA LEU A 121 -21.45 -1.40 8.82
C LEU A 121 -22.34 -0.18 9.12
N ASP A 122 -22.48 0.20 10.39
CA ASP A 122 -23.30 1.34 10.82
C ASP A 122 -22.70 2.67 10.34
N LEU A 123 -21.36 2.84 10.39
CA LEU A 123 -20.69 4.01 9.84
C LEU A 123 -20.86 4.14 8.32
N LEU A 124 -20.79 3.00 7.61
CA LEU A 124 -20.93 2.94 6.17
C LEU A 124 -22.38 3.22 5.75
N LEU A 125 -23.36 2.61 6.41
CA LEU A 125 -24.79 2.87 6.20
C LEU A 125 -25.19 4.30 6.57
N ALA A 126 -24.56 4.89 7.59
CA ALA A 126 -24.77 6.29 7.97
C ALA A 126 -24.08 7.30 7.03
N GLY A 127 -23.39 6.83 5.97
CA GLY A 127 -22.66 7.69 5.04
C GLY A 127 -21.46 8.43 5.65
N ARG A 128 -21.02 8.01 6.85
CA ARG A 128 -19.88 8.57 7.58
C ARG A 128 -18.56 7.87 7.25
N ASP A 129 -18.63 6.85 6.41
CA ASP A 129 -17.46 6.24 5.77
C ASP A 129 -17.31 6.77 4.33
N SER A 130 -16.43 7.76 4.16
CA SER A 130 -16.10 8.30 2.83
C SER A 130 -15.10 7.45 2.06
N LYS A 131 -14.54 6.39 2.68
CA LYS A 131 -13.52 5.52 2.04
C LYS A 131 -14.11 4.26 1.47
N HIS A 132 -15.16 3.73 2.07
CA HIS A 132 -15.75 2.45 1.66
C HIS A 132 -17.12 2.64 1.01
N ALA A 133 -17.43 1.76 0.05
CA ALA A 133 -18.75 1.63 -0.55
C ALA A 133 -19.16 0.15 -0.53
N LEU A 134 -20.46 -0.16 -0.41
CA LEU A 134 -20.89 -1.55 -0.54
C LEU A 134 -20.79 -2.00 -2.00
N ILE A 135 -20.36 -3.24 -2.20
CA ILE A 135 -20.41 -3.88 -3.53
C ILE A 135 -21.87 -3.97 -3.97
N ASP A 136 -22.14 -3.49 -5.18
CA ASP A 136 -23.43 -3.51 -5.87
C ASP A 136 -23.28 -4.00 -7.33
N GLU A 137 -24.38 -4.03 -8.08
CA GLU A 137 -24.40 -4.45 -9.49
C GLU A 137 -23.58 -3.54 -10.42
N ASN A 138 -23.28 -2.31 -10.01
CA ASN A 138 -22.49 -1.35 -10.77
C ASN A 138 -21.00 -1.39 -10.45
N THR A 139 -20.60 -2.16 -9.43
CA THR A 139 -19.23 -2.19 -8.92
C THR A 139 -18.29 -2.84 -9.93
N LYS A 140 -17.27 -2.08 -10.34
CA LYS A 140 -16.25 -2.53 -11.29
C LYS A 140 -15.06 -3.13 -10.56
N LEU A 141 -14.53 -4.23 -11.09
CA LEU A 141 -13.36 -4.93 -10.52
C LEU A 141 -13.53 -5.33 -9.05
N TRP A 142 -14.74 -5.72 -8.64
CA TRP A 142 -15.04 -6.13 -7.26
C TRP A 142 -14.11 -7.24 -6.75
N PHE A 143 -13.61 -8.12 -7.62
CA PHE A 143 -12.70 -9.21 -7.22
C PHE A 143 -11.29 -8.73 -6.81
N LEU A 144 -10.90 -7.49 -7.14
CA LEU A 144 -9.67 -6.86 -6.68
C LEU A 144 -9.87 -6.01 -5.41
N SER A 145 -11.12 -5.77 -4.99
CA SER A 145 -11.42 -4.94 -3.83
C SER A 145 -11.28 -5.71 -2.51
N ASP A 146 -11.79 -5.14 -1.42
CA ASP A 146 -11.73 -5.71 -0.07
C ASP A 146 -12.67 -6.93 0.07
N VAL A 147 -12.27 -8.04 -0.55
CA VAL A 147 -13.05 -9.29 -0.62
C VAL A 147 -12.38 -10.48 0.07
N ILE A 148 -11.10 -10.36 0.44
CA ILE A 148 -10.38 -11.46 1.11
C ILE A 148 -10.55 -11.31 2.62
N TYR A 149 -11.28 -12.23 3.24
CA TYR A 149 -11.41 -12.27 4.70
C TYR A 149 -10.20 -12.97 5.34
N MET A 150 -9.57 -12.28 6.29
CA MET A 150 -8.41 -12.78 7.03
C MET A 150 -8.79 -13.01 8.51
N PRO A 151 -9.03 -14.28 8.93
CA PRO A 151 -9.47 -14.60 10.28
C PRO A 151 -8.36 -14.41 11.34
N GLY A 152 -8.77 -14.31 12.62
CA GLY A 152 -7.84 -14.31 13.77
C GLY A 152 -7.40 -12.91 14.22
N ILE A 153 -6.10 -12.73 14.51
CA ILE A 153 -5.52 -11.46 15.02
C ILE A 153 -5.73 -10.27 14.06
N PHE A 154 -6.00 -10.53 12.77
CA PHE A 154 -6.28 -9.52 11.75
C PHE A 154 -7.74 -9.00 11.79
N ARG A 155 -8.62 -9.63 12.58
CA ARG A 155 -10.04 -9.27 12.71
C ARG A 155 -10.28 -7.85 13.23
N TYR A 156 -9.39 -7.32 14.08
CA TYR A 156 -9.57 -6.03 14.74
C TYR A 156 -9.39 -4.81 13.82
N ALA A 157 -8.99 -5.00 12.56
CA ALA A 157 -8.78 -3.92 11.59
C ALA A 157 -9.77 -3.96 10.40
N GLY A 158 -10.93 -4.60 10.56
CA GLY A 158 -11.91 -4.76 9.49
C GLY A 158 -11.77 -6.08 8.71
N GLY A 159 -10.68 -6.83 8.91
CA GLY A 159 -10.52 -8.24 8.48
C GLY A 159 -10.59 -8.48 6.97
N LEU A 160 -10.78 -7.44 6.18
CA LEU A 160 -10.89 -7.48 4.73
C LEU A 160 -9.60 -6.93 4.13
N VAL A 161 -9.11 -7.62 3.12
CA VAL A 161 -7.84 -7.33 2.47
C VAL A 161 -8.06 -7.43 0.97
N SER A 162 -7.45 -6.52 0.21
CA SER A 162 -7.46 -6.57 -1.24
C SER A 162 -6.27 -7.39 -1.79
N ILE A 163 -6.34 -7.79 -3.06
CA ILE A 163 -5.17 -8.37 -3.74
C ILE A 163 -4.02 -7.37 -3.78
N GLY A 164 -4.32 -6.08 -3.97
CA GLY A 164 -3.32 -5.01 -3.95
C GLY A 164 -2.62 -4.89 -2.59
N ASP A 165 -3.34 -5.07 -1.48
CA ASP A 165 -2.77 -5.02 -0.13
C ASP A 165 -1.79 -6.18 0.14
N LEU A 166 -2.07 -7.37 -0.39
CA LEU A 166 -1.13 -8.49 -0.33
C LEU A 166 0.15 -8.19 -1.12
N VAL A 167 0.03 -7.57 -2.29
CA VAL A 167 1.18 -7.13 -3.08
C VAL A 167 1.95 -6.02 -2.36
N ILE A 168 1.26 -5.05 -1.75
CA ILE A 168 1.90 -4.01 -0.92
C ILE A 168 2.64 -4.66 0.26
N ALA A 169 2.02 -5.62 0.96
CA ALA A 169 2.65 -6.35 2.05
C ALA A 169 3.91 -7.09 1.60
N ALA A 170 3.89 -7.73 0.43
CA ALA A 170 5.07 -8.35 -0.16
C ALA A 170 6.16 -7.31 -0.49
N GLY A 171 5.77 -6.16 -1.04
CA GLY A 171 6.71 -5.07 -1.32
C GLY A 171 7.34 -4.47 -0.06
N ILE A 172 6.58 -4.35 1.03
CA ILE A 172 7.11 -3.94 2.35
C ILE A 172 8.13 -4.96 2.85
N PHE A 173 7.81 -6.25 2.79
CA PHE A 173 8.74 -7.33 3.17
C PHE A 173 10.06 -7.21 2.40
N VAL A 174 9.99 -7.08 1.07
CA VAL A 174 11.17 -6.91 0.22
C VAL A 174 11.93 -5.64 0.57
N LEU A 175 11.25 -4.50 0.72
CA LEU A 175 11.91 -3.22 1.04
C LEU A 175 12.66 -3.29 2.37
N VAL A 176 12.05 -3.86 3.42
CA VAL A 176 12.70 -4.00 4.73
C VAL A 176 13.92 -4.91 4.62
N ALA A 177 13.81 -6.03 3.90
CA ALA A 177 14.95 -6.92 3.66
C ALA A 177 16.08 -6.23 2.86
N GLU A 178 15.74 -5.44 1.83
CA GLU A 178 16.70 -4.65 1.04
C GLU A 178 17.46 -3.64 1.92
N VAL A 179 16.73 -2.90 2.74
CA VAL A 179 17.30 -1.88 3.63
C VAL A 179 18.19 -2.50 4.69
N VAL A 180 17.73 -3.55 5.38
CA VAL A 180 18.51 -4.19 6.44
C VAL A 180 19.75 -4.89 5.88
N SER A 181 19.64 -5.57 4.73
CA SER A 181 20.78 -6.22 4.08
C SER A 181 21.71 -5.26 3.32
N ASN A 182 21.30 -3.99 3.15
CA ASN A 182 21.97 -2.99 2.31
C ASN A 182 22.20 -3.49 0.86
N ARG A 183 21.20 -4.21 0.32
CA ARG A 183 21.21 -4.74 -1.05
C ARG A 183 20.03 -4.17 -1.80
N ILE A 184 20.31 -3.25 -2.71
CA ILE A 184 19.32 -2.64 -3.58
C ILE A 184 19.06 -3.61 -4.74
N GLY A 185 17.79 -3.88 -5.06
CA GLY A 185 17.42 -4.74 -6.19
C GLY A 185 17.40 -6.23 -5.85
N LEU A 186 16.97 -6.60 -4.63
CA LEU A 186 16.92 -8.01 -4.20
C LEU A 186 16.09 -8.89 -5.13
N VAL A 187 15.07 -8.31 -5.75
CA VAL A 187 14.33 -8.91 -6.85
C VAL A 187 15.00 -8.42 -8.13
N GLY A 188 15.96 -9.21 -8.62
CA GLY A 188 16.73 -8.88 -9.80
C GLY A 188 15.82 -8.67 -11.00
N ILE A 189 15.69 -7.41 -11.43
CA ILE A 189 15.68 -7.16 -12.87
C ILE A 189 17.12 -7.41 -13.27
N SER A 190 17.37 -8.57 -13.87
CA SER A 190 18.65 -8.92 -14.46
C SER A 190 19.04 -7.83 -15.46
N GLN A 191 19.85 -6.87 -15.03
CA GLN A 191 20.64 -6.03 -15.91
C GLN A 191 22.03 -6.67 -15.91
N GLU A 192 22.16 -7.66 -16.78
CA GLU A 192 23.35 -8.00 -17.55
C GLU A 192 24.71 -7.77 -16.84
N SER A 193 25.18 -8.84 -16.21
CA SER A 193 26.60 -9.07 -15.98
C SER A 193 27.31 -9.37 -17.30
N THR A 194 27.81 -8.34 -18.00
CA THR A 194 28.88 -8.38 -19.02
C THR A 194 29.16 -6.91 -19.36
N THR A 195 30.31 -6.29 -19.14
CA THR A 195 31.67 -6.68 -19.46
C THR A 195 32.58 -5.59 -18.89
N LYS A 196 33.62 -5.95 -18.13
CA LYS A 196 34.99 -5.38 -18.17
C LYS A 196 35.80 -5.88 -16.98
N GLU A 197 35.97 -7.20 -16.97
CA GLU A 197 37.16 -7.82 -16.41
C GLU A 197 38.02 -8.24 -17.60
N SER A 198 38.67 -7.27 -18.24
CA SER A 198 39.67 -7.52 -19.28
C SER A 198 40.54 -6.28 -19.50
N THR A 199 41.36 -5.94 -18.50
CA THR A 199 42.72 -5.41 -18.72
C THR A 199 43.43 -5.24 -17.36
N THR A 200 43.96 -6.35 -16.86
CA THR A 200 45.20 -6.29 -16.08
C THR A 200 46.19 -7.20 -16.81
N GLY A 201 47.32 -6.63 -17.25
CA GLY A 201 48.52 -7.38 -17.63
C GLY A 201 48.76 -7.55 -19.14
N LYS A 202 49.97 -7.16 -19.54
CA LYS A 202 50.60 -7.11 -20.88
C LYS A 202 50.27 -5.80 -21.60
N GLU A 203 51.18 -4.84 -21.78
CA GLU A 203 52.65 -4.85 -21.86
C GLU A 203 53.24 -3.59 -21.22
#